data_AF-A0A662C9J1-F1
#
_entry.id   AF-A0A662C9J1-F1
#
_cell.length_a   1.000
_cell.length_b   1.000
_cell.length_c   1.000
_cell.angle_alpha   90.00
_cell.angle_beta   90.00
_cell.angle_gamma   90.00
#
_symmetry.space_group_name_H-M   'P 1'
#
loop_
_entity.id
_entity.type
_entity.pdbx_description
1 polymer ?
#
loop_
_entity_poly.entity_id
_entity_poly.type
_entity_poly.pdbx_seq_one_letter_code
_entity_poly.pdbx_strand_id
1 'polypeptide(L)'
;MKPFIFILLLSLTAKSCDETKHIYVADHLVDCKGVAPQKCMLIKGKIVDEWTTFYDQIEGFEYEEGYEYLLNVKIKTIKNPPADGSNLKYTLVEVFEKKKTDKQITLNNKWKVISMQGIDDLQIRPTIQFDADEKKISGFAGCNNYFGSYDPESIQLDFSKMGMTRKMCPDMTVESAFKNHLRNVSYYKIENKVLSFYSANDETLITCELE
;
A
#
# COMPACT_ATOMS: atom_id res chain seq x y z
N MET A 1 10.85 61.52 -55.64
CA MET A 1 11.09 60.09 -55.34
C MET A 1 10.25 59.73 -54.12
N LYS A 2 9.23 58.87 -54.27
CA LYS A 2 8.30 58.48 -53.18
C LYS A 2 8.89 57.31 -52.39
N PRO A 3 8.95 57.33 -51.04
CA PRO A 3 9.39 56.19 -50.28
C PRO A 3 8.24 55.19 -50.09
N PHE A 4 8.51 53.93 -50.44
CA PHE A 4 7.65 52.77 -50.21
C PHE A 4 7.63 52.45 -48.72
N ILE A 5 6.45 52.48 -48.09
CA ILE A 5 6.23 52.01 -46.73
C ILE A 5 5.95 50.50 -46.79
N PHE A 6 6.89 49.71 -46.28
CA PHE A 6 6.74 48.25 -46.15
C PHE A 6 6.00 47.95 -44.84
N ILE A 7 4.71 47.62 -44.93
CA ILE A 7 3.90 47.20 -43.78
C ILE A 7 4.22 45.73 -43.51
N LEU A 8 5.03 45.49 -42.48
CA LEU A 8 5.32 44.15 -41.98
C LEU A 8 4.12 43.66 -41.15
N LEU A 9 3.28 42.82 -41.75
CA LEU A 9 2.19 42.12 -41.05
C LEU A 9 2.79 41.06 -40.12
N LEU A 10 2.90 41.41 -38.84
CA LEU A 10 3.25 40.48 -37.76
C LEU A 10 2.02 39.61 -37.46
N SER A 11 1.95 38.42 -38.05
CA SER A 11 0.89 37.45 -37.75
C SER A 11 1.08 36.88 -36.34
N LEU A 12 0.32 37.40 -35.37
CA LEU A 12 0.17 36.75 -34.07
C LEU A 12 -0.57 35.42 -34.24
N THR A 13 0.13 34.30 -34.12
CA THR A 13 -0.49 32.99 -33.96
C THR A 13 -0.96 32.87 -32.51
N ALA A 14 -2.29 32.84 -32.30
CA ALA A 14 -2.88 32.60 -30.99
C ALA A 14 -2.57 31.16 -30.55
N LYS A 15 -1.54 30.96 -29.72
CA LYS A 15 -1.36 29.72 -28.97
C LYS A 15 -2.58 29.54 -28.07
N SER A 16 -3.44 28.59 -28.43
CA SER A 16 -4.49 28.08 -27.53
C SER A 16 -3.81 27.58 -26.26
N CYS A 17 -4.02 28.31 -25.17
CA CYS A 17 -3.52 27.95 -23.85
C CYS A 17 -4.48 26.90 -23.27
N ASP A 18 -4.27 25.64 -23.61
CA ASP A 18 -4.96 24.56 -22.92
C ASP A 18 -4.40 24.46 -21.49
N GLU A 19 -5.25 24.70 -20.49
CA GLU A 19 -4.86 24.67 -19.08
C GLU A 19 -4.48 23.24 -18.66
N THR A 20 -3.32 23.10 -18.02
CA THR A 20 -2.87 21.85 -17.41
C THR A 20 -2.91 21.97 -15.89
N LYS A 21 -3.23 20.87 -15.21
CA LYS A 21 -3.29 20.80 -13.76
C LYS A 21 -2.60 19.54 -13.26
N HIS A 22 -1.98 19.66 -12.10
CA HIS A 22 -1.45 18.51 -11.39
C HIS A 22 -2.56 17.93 -10.51
N ILE A 23 -2.78 16.63 -10.59
CA ILE A 23 -3.73 15.91 -9.74
C ILE A 23 -3.05 14.71 -9.13
N TYR A 24 -3.35 14.46 -7.86
CA TYR A 24 -2.98 13.22 -7.19
C TYR A 24 -4.11 12.21 -7.38
N VAL A 25 -3.78 10.94 -7.59
CA VAL A 25 -4.73 9.83 -7.64
C VAL A 25 -4.37 8.82 -6.56
N ALA A 26 -5.35 8.41 -5.75
CA ALA A 26 -5.15 7.44 -4.66
C ALA A 26 -4.89 6.02 -5.18
N ASP A 27 -4.47 5.14 -4.29
CA ASP A 27 -4.11 3.75 -4.55
C ASP A 27 -5.25 2.73 -4.56
N HIS A 28 -6.47 3.18 -4.27
CA HIS A 28 -7.67 2.36 -4.29
C HIS A 28 -8.85 3.09 -4.94
N LEU A 29 -9.79 2.30 -5.46
CA LEU A 29 -11.04 2.79 -6.00
C LEU A 29 -12.16 2.64 -4.97
N VAL A 30 -13.11 3.57 -4.98
CA VAL A 30 -14.30 3.55 -4.12
C VAL A 30 -15.56 3.31 -4.95
N ASP A 31 -16.65 2.85 -4.32
CA ASP A 31 -17.94 2.79 -5.01
C ASP A 31 -18.44 4.20 -5.35
N CYS A 32 -18.71 4.45 -6.62
CA CYS A 32 -19.30 5.71 -7.06
C CYS A 32 -20.74 5.82 -6.55
N LYS A 33 -21.16 7.04 -6.19
CA LYS A 33 -22.59 7.34 -6.04
C LYS A 33 -23.24 7.45 -7.42
N GLY A 34 -24.30 6.69 -7.68
CA GLY A 34 -25.00 6.73 -8.98
C GLY A 34 -26.06 5.64 -9.15
N VAL A 35 -26.62 5.58 -10.35
CA VAL A 35 -27.74 4.68 -10.73
C VAL A 35 -27.26 3.24 -10.96
N ALA A 36 -25.98 3.03 -11.26
CA ALA A 36 -25.38 1.72 -11.51
C ALA A 36 -24.11 1.51 -10.68
N PRO A 37 -23.80 0.26 -10.28
CA PRO A 37 -22.55 -0.07 -9.60
C PRO A 37 -21.36 0.21 -10.51
N GLN A 38 -20.44 1.06 -10.05
CA GLN A 38 -19.16 1.32 -10.70
C GLN A 38 -18.15 1.82 -9.66
N LYS A 39 -16.86 1.69 -9.99
CA LYS A 39 -15.74 2.12 -9.16
C LYS A 39 -15.19 3.45 -9.66
N CYS A 40 -14.92 4.36 -8.74
CA CYS A 40 -14.42 5.71 -8.98
C CYS A 40 -13.04 5.88 -8.37
N MET A 41 -12.21 6.68 -9.03
CA MET A 41 -10.93 7.12 -8.47
C MET A 41 -11.17 8.13 -7.34
N LEU A 42 -10.19 8.26 -6.45
CA LEU A 42 -10.09 9.37 -5.52
C LEU A 42 -8.98 10.31 -6.00
N ILE A 43 -9.26 11.62 -6.05
CA ILE A 43 -8.28 12.63 -6.44
C ILE A 43 -8.17 13.76 -5.42
N LYS A 44 -7.03 14.46 -5.46
CA LYS A 44 -6.84 15.75 -4.77
C LYS A 44 -5.91 16.67 -5.57
N GLY A 45 -6.07 17.99 -5.40
CA GLY A 45 -5.26 18.98 -6.12
C GLY A 45 -3.92 19.27 -5.42
N LYS A 46 -3.90 19.20 -4.09
CA LYS A 46 -2.70 19.38 -3.27
C LYS A 46 -2.55 18.23 -2.28
N ILE A 47 -1.33 18.04 -1.79
CA ILE A 47 -1.01 16.99 -0.81
C ILE A 47 -1.85 17.11 0.47
N VAL A 48 -2.11 18.34 0.92
CA VAL A 48 -2.83 18.66 2.16
C VAL A 48 -4.35 18.60 2.04
N ASP A 49 -4.88 18.49 0.82
CA ASP A 49 -6.32 18.44 0.60
C ASP A 49 -6.86 17.04 0.95
N GLU A 50 -8.13 16.98 1.34
CA GLU A 50 -8.83 15.71 1.51
C GLU A 50 -9.10 15.04 0.16
N TRP A 51 -9.16 13.71 0.16
CA TRP A 51 -9.50 12.94 -1.02
C TRP A 51 -10.95 13.17 -1.44
N THR A 52 -11.16 13.36 -2.74
CA THR A 52 -12.49 13.56 -3.32
C THR A 52 -12.80 12.52 -4.38
N THR A 53 -14.03 12.04 -4.43
CA THR A 53 -14.46 11.08 -5.46
C THR A 53 -14.44 11.75 -6.83
N PHE A 54 -13.74 11.13 -7.77
CA PHE A 54 -13.67 11.54 -9.16
C PHE A 54 -14.51 10.61 -10.02
N TYR A 55 -15.57 11.17 -10.60
CA TYR A 55 -16.58 10.45 -11.37
C TYR A 55 -16.26 10.38 -12.87
N ASP A 56 -15.28 11.16 -13.34
CA ASP A 56 -14.87 11.20 -14.73
C ASP A 56 -13.73 10.21 -15.03
N GLN A 57 -13.36 10.10 -16.29
CA GLN A 57 -12.20 9.34 -16.74
C GLN A 57 -11.09 10.28 -17.23
N ILE A 58 -9.84 9.83 -17.14
CA ILE A 58 -8.69 10.52 -17.71
C ILE A 58 -8.27 9.76 -18.96
N GLU A 59 -8.50 10.35 -20.14
CA GLU A 59 -8.13 9.73 -21.42
C GLU A 59 -6.63 9.49 -21.48
N GLY A 60 -6.24 8.23 -21.75
CA GLY A 60 -4.84 7.81 -21.81
C GLY A 60 -4.20 7.43 -20.47
N PHE A 61 -4.95 7.50 -19.36
CA PHE A 61 -4.49 7.01 -18.07
C PHE A 61 -5.05 5.61 -17.77
N GLU A 62 -4.15 4.66 -17.55
CA GLU A 62 -4.49 3.31 -17.11
C GLU A 62 -4.17 3.17 -15.62
N TYR A 63 -5.22 3.01 -14.82
CA TYR A 63 -5.10 2.86 -13.38
C TYR A 63 -4.63 1.44 -13.00
N GLU A 64 -3.66 1.35 -12.09
CA GLU A 64 -3.24 0.11 -11.42
C GLU A 64 -3.43 0.26 -9.91
N GLU A 65 -4.09 -0.72 -9.29
CA GLU A 65 -4.38 -0.77 -7.85
C GLU A 65 -3.10 -0.91 -7.01
N GLY A 66 -3.06 -0.24 -5.86
CA GLY A 66 -1.89 -0.23 -4.96
C GLY A 66 -0.79 0.75 -5.36
N TYR A 67 -1.11 1.76 -6.17
CA TYR A 67 -0.20 2.85 -6.50
C TYR A 67 -0.87 4.21 -6.33
N GLU A 68 -0.17 5.14 -5.69
CA GLU A 68 -0.51 6.56 -5.74
C GLU A 68 0.20 7.21 -6.93
N TYR A 69 -0.49 8.15 -7.58
CA TYR A 69 0.02 8.83 -8.76
C TYR A 69 0.02 10.34 -8.56
N LEU A 70 1.00 11.02 -9.17
CA LEU A 70 0.95 12.44 -9.49
C LEU A 70 0.90 12.59 -11.00
N LEU A 71 -0.23 13.08 -11.52
CA LEU A 71 -0.49 13.21 -12.94
C LEU A 71 -0.47 14.67 -13.35
N ASN A 72 0.02 14.93 -14.56
CA ASN A 72 -0.24 16.16 -15.30
C ASN A 72 -1.39 15.92 -16.27
N VAL A 73 -2.51 16.61 -16.08
CA VAL A 73 -3.71 16.46 -16.91
C VAL A 73 -4.07 17.75 -17.59
N LYS A 74 -4.51 17.63 -18.84
CA LYS A 74 -5.05 18.72 -19.64
C LYS A 74 -6.56 18.69 -19.55
N ILE A 75 -7.15 19.84 -19.20
CA ILE A 75 -8.60 19.97 -18.99
C ILE A 75 -9.20 20.82 -20.09
N LYS A 76 -10.23 20.31 -20.78
CA LYS A 76 -10.97 21.06 -21.79
C LYS A 76 -12.46 21.06 -21.50
N THR A 77 -13.10 22.22 -21.60
CA THR A 77 -14.56 22.29 -21.55
C THR A 77 -15.17 21.82 -22.87
N ILE A 78 -16.13 20.91 -22.80
CA ILE A 78 -16.90 20.40 -23.94
C ILE A 78 -18.15 21.27 -24.09
N LYS A 79 -18.38 21.82 -25.30
CA LYS A 79 -19.54 22.71 -25.56
C LYS A 79 -20.90 22.01 -25.44
N ASN A 80 -20.97 20.74 -25.84
CA ASN A 80 -22.18 19.92 -25.77
C ASN A 80 -21.87 18.63 -24.99
N PRO A 81 -21.94 18.67 -23.64
CA PRO A 81 -21.65 17.49 -22.83
C PRO A 81 -22.76 16.43 -22.96
N PRO A 82 -22.48 15.17 -22.61
CA PRO A 82 -23.51 14.16 -22.40
C PRO A 82 -24.55 14.62 -21.36
N ALA A 83 -25.79 14.15 -21.46
CA ALA A 83 -26.90 14.60 -20.62
C ALA A 83 -26.63 14.46 -19.11
N ASP A 84 -25.87 13.42 -18.72
CA ASP A 84 -25.52 13.11 -17.32
C ASP A 84 -24.00 13.19 -17.05
N GLY A 85 -23.23 13.77 -17.97
CA GLY A 85 -21.77 13.80 -17.92
C GLY A 85 -21.20 15.17 -17.58
N SER A 86 -19.99 15.18 -17.01
CA SER A 86 -19.22 16.39 -16.80
C SER A 86 -19.02 17.16 -18.11
N ASN A 87 -19.00 18.49 -18.02
CA ASN A 87 -18.62 19.34 -19.15
C ASN A 87 -17.10 19.44 -19.33
N LEU A 88 -16.32 18.68 -18.55
CA LEU A 88 -14.87 18.68 -18.59
C LEU A 88 -14.36 17.37 -19.21
N LYS A 89 -13.40 17.50 -20.14
CA LYS A 89 -12.60 16.39 -20.65
C LYS A 89 -11.22 16.46 -20.03
N TYR A 90 -10.79 15.36 -19.42
CA TYR A 90 -9.45 15.18 -18.88
C TYR A 90 -8.64 14.29 -19.82
N THR A 91 -7.48 14.77 -20.26
CA THR A 91 -6.53 13.99 -21.07
C THR A 91 -5.20 13.96 -20.35
N LEU A 92 -4.63 12.78 -20.18
CA LEU A 92 -3.31 12.62 -19.58
C LEU A 92 -2.26 13.28 -20.47
N VAL A 93 -1.43 14.13 -19.88
CA VAL A 93 -0.23 14.67 -20.54
C VAL A 93 0.98 13.83 -20.15
N GLU A 94 1.15 13.59 -18.85
CA GLU A 94 2.32 12.91 -18.29
C GLU A 94 2.03 12.35 -16.90
N VAL A 95 2.68 11.24 -16.54
CA VAL A 95 2.74 10.72 -15.17
C VAL A 95 4.04 11.22 -14.53
N PHE A 96 3.96 12.17 -13.60
CA PHE A 96 5.15 12.69 -12.93
C PHE A 96 5.66 11.75 -11.84
N GLU A 97 4.76 11.09 -11.12
CA GLU A 97 5.11 10.13 -10.10
C GLU A 97 4.14 8.95 -10.13
N LYS A 98 4.66 7.74 -9.97
CA LYS A 98 3.92 6.52 -9.69
C LYS A 98 4.63 5.83 -8.54
N LYS A 99 4.01 5.86 -7.36
CA LYS A 99 4.58 5.30 -6.14
C LYS A 99 3.73 4.12 -5.71
N LYS A 100 4.34 2.94 -5.61
CA LYS A 100 3.66 1.78 -5.01
C LYS A 100 3.32 2.15 -3.57
N THR A 101 2.04 2.14 -3.23
CA THR A 101 1.68 2.17 -1.83
C THR A 101 1.92 0.77 -1.30
N ASP A 102 2.57 0.69 -0.15
CA ASP A 102 2.53 -0.55 0.58
C ASP A 102 1.08 -0.72 1.03
N LYS A 103 0.34 -1.55 0.29
CA LYS A 103 -0.91 -2.16 0.74
C LYS A 103 -0.68 -2.46 2.21
N GLN A 104 -1.38 -1.78 3.14
CA GLN A 104 -0.99 -1.77 4.56
C GLN A 104 -0.60 -3.18 4.94
N ILE A 105 0.69 -3.43 5.14
CA ILE A 105 1.15 -4.80 5.34
C ILE A 105 0.60 -5.15 6.70
N THR A 106 -0.46 -5.94 6.68
CA THR A 106 -1.14 -6.37 7.88
C THR A 106 -0.44 -7.60 8.42
N LEU A 107 -0.78 -7.95 9.64
CA LEU A 107 -0.27 -9.16 10.25
C LEU A 107 -0.62 -10.42 9.42
N ASN A 108 -1.75 -10.40 8.69
CA ASN A 108 -2.33 -11.48 7.87
C ASN A 108 -1.49 -11.86 6.63
N ASN A 109 -0.28 -12.35 6.87
CA ASN A 109 0.68 -12.76 5.85
C ASN A 109 1.52 -13.94 6.37
N LYS A 110 2.35 -14.47 5.49
CA LYS A 110 3.44 -15.37 5.84
C LYS A 110 4.71 -14.57 6.09
N TRP A 111 5.35 -14.86 7.21
CA TRP A 111 6.54 -14.17 7.68
C TRP A 111 7.65 -15.17 7.97
N LYS A 112 8.88 -14.78 7.67
CA LYS A 112 10.07 -15.57 7.93
C LYS A 112 10.96 -14.85 8.93
N VAL A 113 11.36 -15.54 9.99
CA VAL A 113 12.22 -14.96 11.03
C VAL A 113 13.63 -14.71 10.47
N ILE A 114 14.12 -13.49 10.64
CA ILE A 114 15.46 -13.07 10.22
C ILE A 114 16.40 -12.78 11.40
N SER A 115 15.85 -12.48 12.57
CA SER A 115 16.63 -12.36 13.82
C SER A 115 15.79 -12.71 15.04
N MET A 116 16.47 -13.20 16.08
CA MET A 116 15.90 -13.42 17.41
C MET A 116 16.90 -12.99 18.47
N GLN A 117 16.41 -12.36 19.54
CA GLN A 117 17.26 -11.98 20.66
C GLN A 117 17.98 -13.20 21.25
N GLY A 118 19.29 -13.08 21.48
CA GLY A 118 20.11 -14.16 22.06
C GLY A 118 20.47 -15.30 21.11
N ILE A 119 20.19 -15.18 19.81
CA ILE A 119 20.61 -16.13 18.77
C ILE A 119 21.38 -15.37 17.69
N ASP A 120 22.70 -15.57 17.64
CA ASP A 120 23.58 -14.84 16.71
C ASP A 120 23.52 -15.40 15.28
N ASP A 121 23.18 -16.68 15.12
CA ASP A 121 23.16 -17.35 13.82
C ASP A 121 21.94 -18.27 13.69
N LEU A 122 21.04 -17.91 12.77
CA LEU A 122 19.81 -18.65 12.47
C LEU A 122 20.01 -19.60 11.30
N GLN A 123 20.67 -20.73 11.56
CA GLN A 123 20.84 -21.82 10.61
C GLN A 123 19.50 -22.39 10.11
N ILE A 124 18.49 -22.40 10.99
CA ILE A 124 17.11 -22.71 10.67
C ILE A 124 16.26 -21.48 10.98
N ARG A 125 15.48 -21.01 10.01
CA ARG A 125 14.62 -19.83 10.15
C ARG A 125 13.17 -20.26 10.40
N PRO A 126 12.62 -20.01 11.60
CA PRO A 126 11.20 -20.20 11.87
C PRO A 126 10.32 -19.41 10.90
N THR A 127 9.08 -19.87 10.73
CA THR A 127 8.06 -19.20 9.92
C THR A 127 6.80 -18.96 10.73
N ILE A 128 6.07 -17.90 10.38
CA ILE A 128 4.84 -17.48 11.03
C ILE A 128 3.80 -17.18 9.96
N GLN A 129 2.68 -17.89 9.98
CA GLN A 129 1.52 -17.65 9.14
C GLN A 129 0.39 -17.12 10.04
N PHE A 130 -0.10 -15.94 9.71
CA PHE A 130 -1.35 -15.43 10.24
C PHE A 130 -2.45 -15.60 9.19
N ASP A 131 -3.63 -16.02 9.65
CA ASP A 131 -4.85 -16.13 8.87
C ASP A 131 -5.96 -15.37 9.62
N ALA A 132 -6.28 -14.18 9.13
CA ALA A 132 -7.28 -13.30 9.75
C ALA A 132 -8.71 -13.82 9.58
N ASP A 133 -9.00 -14.51 8.48
CA ASP A 133 -10.32 -15.06 8.19
C ASP A 133 -10.64 -16.22 9.14
N GLU A 134 -9.65 -17.08 9.40
CA GLU A 134 -9.77 -18.19 10.35
C GLU A 134 -9.43 -17.80 11.80
N LYS A 135 -8.89 -16.60 12.02
CA LYS A 135 -8.36 -16.12 13.32
C LYS A 135 -7.30 -17.04 13.91
N LYS A 136 -6.44 -17.59 13.04
CA LYS A 136 -5.41 -18.58 13.39
C LYS A 136 -4.01 -18.09 13.14
N ILE A 137 -3.11 -18.50 14.02
CA ILE A 137 -1.68 -18.41 13.83
C ILE A 137 -1.12 -19.84 13.73
N SER A 138 -0.21 -20.08 12.79
CA SER A 138 0.50 -21.35 12.67
C SER A 138 1.90 -21.13 12.12
N GLY A 139 2.75 -22.14 12.20
CA GLY A 139 4.07 -22.04 11.58
C GLY A 139 5.03 -23.14 12.00
N PHE A 140 6.28 -22.95 11.59
CA PHE A 140 7.39 -23.83 11.91
C PHE A 140 8.35 -23.13 12.88
N ALA A 141 8.62 -23.76 14.02
CA ALA A 141 9.49 -23.21 15.06
C ALA A 141 10.96 -23.64 14.95
N GLY A 142 11.33 -24.45 13.96
CA GLY A 142 12.70 -24.94 13.75
C GLY A 142 12.85 -26.47 13.81
N CYS A 143 12.03 -27.14 14.62
CA CYS A 143 11.88 -28.60 14.61
C CYS A 143 10.39 -29.00 14.63
N ASN A 144 9.64 -28.41 15.55
CA ASN A 144 8.20 -28.58 15.67
C ASN A 144 7.39 -27.53 14.90
N ASN A 145 6.17 -27.92 14.57
CA ASN A 145 5.14 -26.97 14.14
C ASN A 145 4.38 -26.47 15.37
N TYR A 146 3.83 -25.27 15.25
CA TYR A 146 2.98 -24.66 16.27
C TYR A 146 1.70 -24.13 15.64
N PHE A 147 0.68 -23.96 16.48
CA PHE A 147 -0.61 -23.44 16.08
C PHE A 147 -1.33 -22.80 17.27
N GLY A 148 -2.23 -21.86 16.98
CA GLY A 148 -3.06 -21.21 17.97
C GLY A 148 -4.06 -20.26 17.33
N SER A 149 -4.67 -19.44 18.16
CA SER A 149 -5.57 -18.36 17.75
C SER A 149 -4.94 -17.01 18.08
N TYR A 150 -5.36 -15.97 17.37
CA TYR A 150 -5.02 -14.58 17.67
C TYR A 150 -6.21 -13.68 17.33
N ASP A 151 -6.17 -12.43 17.79
CA ASP A 151 -7.14 -11.41 17.39
C ASP A 151 -6.55 -10.55 16.25
N PRO A 152 -7.08 -10.61 15.02
CA PRO A 152 -6.55 -9.84 13.89
C PRO A 152 -6.71 -8.33 14.01
N GLU A 153 -7.61 -7.87 14.88
CA GLU A 153 -7.90 -6.44 15.06
C GLU A 153 -7.07 -5.82 16.21
N SER A 154 -6.36 -6.65 16.98
CA SER A 154 -5.58 -6.21 18.13
C SER A 154 -4.09 -6.08 17.79
N ILE A 155 -3.49 -4.97 18.26
CA ILE A 155 -2.04 -4.79 18.26
C ILE A 155 -1.38 -5.58 19.41
N GLN A 156 -2.13 -5.81 20.49
CA GLN A 156 -1.70 -6.67 21.58
C GLN A 156 -1.84 -8.14 21.17
N LEU A 157 -0.80 -8.92 21.41
CA LEU A 157 -0.75 -10.33 21.09
C LEU A 157 -0.58 -11.14 22.37
N ASP A 158 -1.36 -12.22 22.50
CA ASP A 158 -1.20 -13.21 23.55
C ASP A 158 -1.07 -14.60 22.91
N PHE A 159 0.14 -15.12 22.96
CA PHE A 159 0.48 -16.44 22.42
C PHE A 159 0.62 -17.51 23.52
N SER A 160 0.18 -17.23 24.75
CA SER A 160 0.30 -18.14 25.89
C SER A 160 -0.42 -19.48 25.69
N LYS A 161 -1.50 -19.49 24.88
CA LYS A 161 -2.36 -20.67 24.66
C LYS A 161 -2.01 -21.48 23.40
N MET A 162 -0.85 -21.27 22.78
CA MET A 162 -0.48 -22.00 21.58
C MET A 162 -0.12 -23.46 21.86
N GLY A 163 -0.51 -24.33 20.92
CA GLY A 163 -0.09 -25.73 20.86
C GLY A 163 1.17 -25.91 20.01
N MET A 164 1.91 -26.98 20.27
CA MET A 164 3.07 -27.40 19.47
C MET A 164 3.09 -28.91 19.30
N THR A 165 3.62 -29.39 18.17
CA THR A 165 3.91 -30.81 17.98
C THR A 165 5.09 -31.26 18.84
N ARG A 166 5.34 -32.57 18.93
CA ARG A 166 6.46 -33.16 19.70
C ARG A 166 7.27 -34.14 18.86
N LYS A 167 8.02 -33.60 17.90
CA LYS A 167 9.05 -34.30 17.14
C LYS A 167 10.35 -34.33 17.93
N MET A 168 11.14 -35.37 17.74
CA MET A 168 12.48 -35.49 18.28
C MET A 168 13.47 -34.97 17.23
N CYS A 169 14.25 -33.94 17.57
CA CYS A 169 15.32 -33.41 16.73
C CYS A 169 16.64 -33.38 17.50
N PRO A 170 17.79 -33.51 16.81
CA PRO A 170 19.11 -33.43 17.45
C PRO A 170 19.41 -32.06 18.07
N ASP A 171 18.90 -30.99 17.46
CA ASP A 171 19.04 -29.61 17.94
C ASP A 171 17.65 -28.99 18.15
N MET A 172 17.44 -28.45 19.35
CA MET A 172 16.21 -27.81 19.80
C MET A 172 16.44 -26.35 20.21
N THR A 173 17.63 -25.79 19.94
CA THR A 173 18.06 -24.46 20.39
C THR A 173 17.14 -23.38 19.80
N VAL A 174 16.98 -23.38 18.47
CA VAL A 174 16.12 -22.42 17.76
C VAL A 174 14.66 -22.55 18.20
N GLU A 175 14.11 -23.77 18.28
CA GLU A 175 12.72 -23.97 18.70
C GLU A 175 12.47 -23.49 20.13
N SER A 176 13.37 -23.83 21.05
CA SER A 176 13.22 -23.47 22.46
C SER A 176 13.30 -21.95 22.63
N ALA A 177 14.24 -21.29 21.95
CA ALA A 177 14.35 -19.85 21.93
C ALA A 177 13.09 -19.22 21.33
N PHE A 178 12.67 -19.65 20.13
CA PHE A 178 11.49 -19.10 19.46
C PHE A 178 10.22 -19.25 20.30
N LYS A 179 9.98 -20.44 20.89
CA LYS A 179 8.85 -20.66 21.80
C LYS A 179 8.87 -19.72 23.01
N ASN A 180 10.05 -19.52 23.61
CA ASN A 180 10.19 -18.65 24.78
C ASN A 180 9.93 -17.18 24.42
N HIS A 181 10.46 -16.71 23.29
CA HIS A 181 10.16 -15.36 22.80
C HIS A 181 8.68 -15.18 22.50
N LEU A 182 8.03 -16.16 21.84
CA LEU A 182 6.60 -16.08 21.55
C LEU A 182 5.75 -15.91 22.81
N ARG A 183 6.10 -16.56 23.92
CA ARG A 183 5.41 -16.42 25.21
C ARG A 183 5.54 -15.04 25.84
N ASN A 184 6.58 -14.29 25.46
CA ASN A 184 6.91 -12.99 26.01
C ASN A 184 6.54 -11.83 25.07
N VAL A 185 6.01 -12.12 23.88
CA VAL A 185 5.47 -11.09 22.99
C VAL A 185 4.29 -10.42 23.68
N SER A 186 4.27 -9.08 23.64
CA SER A 186 3.15 -8.27 24.08
C SER A 186 2.47 -7.55 22.91
N TYR A 187 3.26 -7.04 21.97
CA TYR A 187 2.73 -6.34 20.80
C TYR A 187 3.67 -6.47 19.59
N TYR A 188 3.21 -5.99 18.44
CA TYR A 188 4.00 -5.96 17.20
C TYR A 188 4.00 -4.59 16.53
N LYS A 189 4.97 -4.38 15.64
CA LYS A 189 4.99 -3.27 14.68
C LYS A 189 5.36 -3.79 13.30
N ILE A 190 4.78 -3.20 12.26
CA ILE A 190 5.14 -3.47 10.86
C ILE A 190 5.62 -2.16 10.23
N GLU A 191 6.88 -2.13 9.80
CA GLU A 191 7.51 -0.97 9.18
C GLU A 191 8.35 -1.46 8.00
N ASN A 192 8.24 -0.85 6.83
CA ASN A 192 9.04 -1.19 5.64
C ASN A 192 9.08 -2.70 5.32
N LYS A 193 7.93 -3.39 5.41
CA LYS A 193 7.77 -4.85 5.21
C LYS A 193 8.50 -5.73 6.23
N VAL A 194 8.92 -5.15 7.35
CA VAL A 194 9.54 -5.84 8.47
C VAL A 194 8.53 -5.91 9.62
N LEU A 195 8.22 -7.12 10.06
CA LEU A 195 7.42 -7.36 11.26
C LEU A 195 8.37 -7.54 12.45
N SER A 196 8.17 -6.75 13.50
CA SER A 196 8.93 -6.87 14.74
C SER A 196 8.00 -7.11 15.92
N PHE A 197 8.36 -8.09 16.74
CA PHE A 197 7.65 -8.40 17.98
C PHE A 197 8.40 -7.86 19.19
N TYR A 198 7.65 -7.30 20.13
CA TYR A 198 8.19 -6.62 21.31
C TYR A 198 7.66 -7.23 22.60
N SER A 199 8.48 -7.19 23.64
CA SER A 199 8.05 -7.45 25.00
C SER A 199 7.25 -6.28 25.57
N ALA A 200 6.64 -6.47 26.74
CA ALA A 200 5.98 -5.39 27.48
C ALA A 200 6.94 -4.25 27.92
N ASN A 201 8.26 -4.48 27.86
CA ASN A 201 9.30 -3.50 28.21
C ASN A 201 9.92 -2.86 26.96
N ASP A 202 9.28 -2.97 25.79
CA ASP A 202 9.74 -2.43 24.50
C ASP A 202 11.06 -3.04 23.96
N GLU A 203 11.46 -4.21 24.47
CA GLU A 203 12.60 -4.96 23.91
C GLU A 203 12.16 -5.76 22.68
N THR A 204 12.93 -5.65 21.59
CA THR A 204 12.70 -6.44 20.36
C THR A 204 13.11 -7.90 20.58
N LEU A 205 12.13 -8.81 20.47
CA LEU A 205 12.34 -10.24 20.69
C LEU A 205 12.65 -10.98 19.39
N ILE A 206 11.88 -10.68 18.34
CA ILE A 206 11.94 -11.36 17.04
C ILE A 206 11.70 -10.33 15.94
N THR A 207 12.48 -10.41 14.86
CA THR A 207 12.25 -9.66 13.63
C THR A 207 12.04 -10.62 12.47
N CYS A 208 11.08 -10.31 11.60
CA CYS A 208 10.69 -11.10 10.44
C CYS A 208 10.66 -10.27 9.16
N GLU A 209 10.94 -10.92 8.04
CA GLU A 209 10.68 -10.41 6.70
C GLU A 209 9.41 -11.05 6.12
N LEU A 210 8.72 -10.32 5.26
CA LEU A 210 7.59 -10.85 4.49
C LEU A 210 8.09 -11.96 3.54
N GLU A 211 7.45 -13.13 3.56
CA GLU A 211 7.80 -14.28 2.70
C GLU A 211 7.13 -14.23 1.32
#